data_AF-A0A7X6HXF3-F1
#
_entry.id   AF-A0A7X6HXF3-F1
#
_cell.length_a   1.000
_cell.length_b   1.000
_cell.length_c   1.000
_cell.angle_alpha   90.00
_cell.angle_beta   90.00
_cell.angle_gamma   90.00
#
_symmetry.space_group_name_H-M   'P 1'
#
loop_
_entity.id
_entity.type
_entity.pdbx_description
1 polymer ?
#
loop_
_entity_poly.entity_id
_entity_poly.type
_entity_poly.pdbx_seq_one_letter_code
_entity_poly.pdbx_strand_id
1 'polypeptide(L)' 'MTTCETCGGEYKATDPRAVERHTAPVDCGGTCRRCQGKPWCYPCGNSFCHCDGGH' A
#
# COMPACT_ATOMS: atom_id res chain seq x y z
N MET A 1 -3.48 10.49 -14.92
CA MET A 1 -3.71 9.44 -13.90
C MET A 1 -2.63 8.39 -14.10
N THR A 2 -2.18 7.76 -13.03
CA THR A 2 -1.08 6.80 -13.03
C THR A 2 -1.61 5.47 -12.56
N THR A 3 -1.24 4.40 -13.26
CA THR A 3 -1.62 3.04 -12.88
C THR A 3 -0.60 2.48 -11.90
N CYS A 4 -1.06 1.94 -10.79
CA CYS A 4 -0.20 1.27 -9.85
C CYS A 4 0.14 -0.13 -10.37
N GLU A 5 1.42 -0.40 -10.57
CA GLU A 5 1.92 -1.71 -11.03
C GLU A 5 1.68 -2.82 -10.01
N THR A 6 1.45 -2.47 -8.74
CA THR A 6 1.21 -3.46 -7.67
C THR A 6 -0.23 -3.94 -7.62
N CYS A 7 -1.21 -3.03 -7.65
CA CYS A 7 -2.62 -3.37 -7.49
C CYS A 7 -3.45 -3.21 -8.77
N GLY A 8 -2.87 -2.69 -9.84
CA GLY A 8 -3.57 -2.33 -11.08
C GLY A 8 -4.51 -1.13 -10.95
N GLY A 9 -4.63 -0.53 -9.77
CA GLY A 9 -5.50 0.62 -9.51
C GLY A 9 -4.97 1.92 -10.08
N GLU A 10 -5.87 2.77 -10.56
CA GLU A 10 -5.55 4.11 -11.06
C GLU A 10 -5.54 5.12 -9.90
N TYR A 11 -4.49 5.94 -9.83
CA TYR A 11 -4.38 7.01 -8.85
C TYR A 11 -3.92 8.32 -9.49
N LYS A 12 -4.20 9.45 -8.84
CA LYS A 12 -3.73 10.76 -9.30
C LYS A 12 -2.33 10.98 -8.74
N ALA A 13 -1.32 11.09 -9.60
CA ALA A 13 0.04 11.45 -9.19
C ALA A 13 0.15 12.84 -8.55
N THR A 14 -0.86 13.70 -8.76
CA THR A 14 -0.97 15.01 -8.09
C THR A 14 -1.60 14.92 -6.71
N ASP A 15 -2.16 13.77 -6.32
CA ASP A 15 -2.71 13.54 -4.99
C ASP A 15 -1.64 12.85 -4.13
N PRO A 16 -1.00 13.57 -3.19
CA PRO A 16 0.12 13.03 -2.42
C PRO A 16 -0.30 11.83 -1.58
N ARG A 17 -1.53 11.83 -1.07
CA ARG A 17 -2.07 10.75 -0.25
C ARG A 17 -2.28 9.47 -1.06
N ALA A 18 -2.73 9.61 -2.31
CA ALA A 18 -2.83 8.50 -3.23
C ALA A 18 -1.44 7.99 -3.63
N VAL A 19 -0.49 8.88 -3.95
CA VAL A 19 0.90 8.50 -4.24
C VAL A 19 1.48 7.68 -3.09
N GLU A 20 1.40 8.17 -1.85
CA GLU A 20 1.88 7.43 -0.67
C GLU A 20 1.26 6.04 -0.57
N ARG A 21 -0.05 5.89 -0.80
CA ARG A 21 -0.69 4.57 -0.75
C ARG A 21 -0.20 3.59 -1.82
N HIS A 22 0.31 4.09 -2.94
CA HIS A 22 0.75 3.27 -4.07
C HIS A 22 2.28 3.11 -4.15
N THR A 23 3.05 3.98 -3.51
CA THR A 23 4.52 3.97 -3.57
C THR A 23 5.21 3.83 -2.22
N ALA A 24 4.59 4.27 -1.11
CA ALA A 24 5.23 4.23 0.19
C ALA A 24 5.22 2.79 0.75
N PRO A 25 6.39 2.25 1.14
CA PRO A 25 6.46 0.93 1.72
C PRO A 25 5.77 0.90 3.08
N VAL A 26 5.01 -0.16 3.30
CA VAL A 26 4.33 -0.51 4.53
C VAL A 26 5.37 -1.16 5.45
N ASP A 27 5.56 -0.57 6.63
CA ASP A 27 6.32 -1.19 7.71
C ASP A 27 5.37 -1.53 8.86
N CYS A 28 4.70 -2.68 8.74
CA CYS A 28 3.88 -3.20 9.84
C CYS A 28 4.82 -3.97 10.75
N GLY A 29 5.39 -3.30 11.76
CA GLY A 29 6.45 -3.75 12.66
C GLY A 29 6.31 -5.16 13.24
N GLY A 30 6.49 -6.18 12.40
CA GLY A 30 6.46 -7.60 12.72
C GLY A 30 5.14 -8.34 12.43
N THR A 31 3.97 -7.67 12.41
CA THR A 31 2.68 -8.38 12.39
C THR A 31 2.34 -9.01 11.03
N CYS A 32 2.73 -8.38 9.92
CA CYS A 32 2.51 -8.93 8.58
C CYS A 32 3.80 -8.95 7.75
N ARG A 33 4.53 -10.06 7.83
CA ARG A 33 5.79 -10.28 7.09
C ARG A 33 5.63 -10.19 5.57
N ARG A 34 4.42 -10.42 5.05
CA ARG A 34 4.11 -10.34 3.61
C ARG A 34 3.92 -8.90 3.12
N CYS A 35 3.58 -7.99 4.03
CA CYS A 35 3.40 -6.58 3.73
C CYS A 35 4.65 -5.74 3.96
N GLN A 36 5.65 -6.27 4.68
CA GLN A 36 6.88 -5.55 4.97
C GLN A 36 7.61 -5.15 3.68
N GLY A 37 7.80 -3.84 3.48
CA GLY A 37 8.45 -3.29 2.28
C GLY A 37 7.58 -3.30 1.02
N LYS A 38 6.28 -3.62 1.13
CA LYS A 38 5.30 -3.52 0.02
C LYS A 38 4.45 -2.28 0.16
N PRO A 39 3.91 -1.69 -0.93
CA PRO A 39 3.07 -0.51 -0.82
C PRO A 39 1.71 -0.82 -0.18
N TRP A 40 1.01 0.21 0.30
CA TRP A 40 -0.28 0.05 0.99
C TRP A 40 -1.34 -0.68 0.17
N CYS A 41 -1.29 -0.47 -1.14
CA CYS A 41 -2.17 -1.13 -2.10
C CYS A 41 -1.80 -2.59 -2.41
N TYR A 42 -0.73 -3.15 -1.82
CA TYR A 42 -0.32 -4.53 -2.10
C TYR A 42 -1.37 -5.53 -1.63
N PRO A 43 -1.85 -6.42 -2.51
CA PRO A 43 -2.87 -7.40 -2.13
C PRO A 43 -2.27 -8.47 -1.20
N CYS A 44 -2.83 -8.60 0.00
CA CYS A 44 -2.47 -9.63 0.97
C CYS A 44 -3.71 -10.44 1.38
N GLY A 45 -3.99 -11.49 0.62
CA GLY A 45 -5.19 -12.31 0.83
C GLY A 45 -6.44 -11.56 0.38
N ASN A 46 -7.37 -11.33 1.32
CA ASN A 46 -8.66 -10.69 1.04
C ASN A 46 -8.67 -9.17 1.33
N SER A 47 -7.52 -8.62 1.70
CA SER A 47 -7.33 -7.20 2.06
C SER A 47 -6.05 -6.65 1.42
N PHE A 48 -5.85 -5.35 1.55
CA PHE A 48 -4.61 -4.69 1.17
C PHE A 48 -3.66 -4.59 2.36
N CYS A 49 -2.37 -4.46 2.09
CA CYS A 49 -1.32 -4.22 3.06
C CYS A 49 -1.43 -2.83 3.68
N HIS A 50 -2.44 -2.54 4.48
CA HIS A 50 -2.55 -1.29 5.20
C HIS A 50 -2.09 -1.54 6.65
N CYS A 51 -1.07 -0.83 7.14
CA CYS A 51 -0.86 -0.77 8.59
C CYS A 51 -1.88 0.19 9.15
N ASP A 52 -3.00 -0.36 9.62
CA ASP A 52 -3.88 0.39 10.50
C ASP A 52 -3.09 0.41 11.80
N GLY A 53 -2.50 1.55 12.11
CA GLY A 53 -1.52 1.68 13.18
C GLY A 53 -2.13 1.32 14.52
N GLY A 54 -2.10 0.03 14.87
CA GLY A 54 -2.38 -0.52 16.19
C GLY A 54 -3.81 -0.35 16.68
N HIS A 55 -4.41 -1.47 17.08
CA HIS A 55 -5.03 -1.50 18.40
C HIS A 55 -4.28 -2.51 19.25
#